data_AF-A0A0C2MLT3-F1
#
_entry.id   AF-A0A0C2MLT3-F1
#
_cell.length_a   1.000
_cell.length_b   1.000
_cell.length_c   1.000
_cell.angle_alpha   90.00
_cell.angle_beta   90.00
_cell.angle_gamma   90.00
#
_symmetry.space_group_name_H-M   'P 1'
#
loop_
_entity.id
_entity.type
_entity.pdbx_description
1 polymer ?
#
loop_
_entity_poly.entity_id
_entity_poly.type
_entity_poly.pdbx_seq_one_letter_code
_entity_poly.pdbx_strand_id
1 'polypeptide(L)'
;MTLVHLPNGPTAVFRMSGVKLPHEIHNHATRTSHNPELILTNFKTPIGKILATMLRGLFPKNENKFGRQVATWQNQKDFIFFRQYRYMFEGKEKAELQEIGPKFTLKLQKLIDGLYSTDNPKLIWSYKDKKDNFKRCEL
;
A
#
# COMPACT_ATOMS: atom_id res chain seq x y z
N MET A 1 -6.90 6.48 -5.03
CA MET A 1 -7.39 5.17 -4.55
C MET A 1 -8.06 5.37 -3.20
N THR A 2 -9.26 4.84 -3.01
CA THR A 2 -9.96 4.86 -1.72
C THR A 2 -10.07 3.43 -1.22
N LEU A 3 -9.57 3.17 0.00
CA LEU A 3 -9.62 1.87 0.66
C LEU A 3 -10.58 1.96 1.84
N VAL A 4 -11.64 1.16 1.82
CA VAL A 4 -12.64 1.10 2.89
C VAL A 4 -12.54 -0.27 3.56
N HIS A 5 -12.35 -0.30 4.87
CA HIS A 5 -12.37 -1.55 5.62
C HIS A 5 -13.79 -1.84 6.09
N LEU A 6 -14.41 -2.91 5.60
CA LEU A 6 -15.79 -3.27 5.95
C LEU A 6 -15.86 -4.12 7.23
N PRO A 7 -17.01 -4.19 7.92
CA PRO A 7 -18.29 -3.53 7.61
C PRO A 7 -18.38 -2.07 8.07
N ASN A 8 -17.70 -1.68 9.15
CA ASN A 8 -17.77 -0.34 9.75
C ASN A 8 -16.39 0.35 9.88
N GLY A 9 -15.36 -0.25 9.29
CA GLY A 9 -13.97 0.13 9.51
C GLY A 9 -13.59 1.44 8.83
N PRO A 10 -12.36 1.91 9.08
CA PRO A 10 -11.90 3.20 8.60
C PRO A 10 -11.81 3.27 7.08
N THR A 11 -11.91 4.49 6.57
CA THR A 11 -11.71 4.81 5.15
C THR A 11 -10.41 5.58 4.96
N ALA A 12 -9.50 5.05 4.14
CA ALA A 12 -8.24 5.67 3.78
C ALA A 12 -8.25 6.13 2.32
N VAL A 13 -8.04 7.42 2.10
CA VAL A 13 -7.97 8.03 0.77
C VAL A 13 -6.50 8.29 0.44
N PHE A 14 -6.04 7.77 -0.69
CA PHE A 14 -4.67 7.89 -1.16
C PHE A 14 -4.60 8.59 -2.51
N ARG A 15 -3.59 9.45 -2.66
CA ARG A 15 -3.08 9.86 -3.98
C ARG A 15 -2.19 8.73 -4.49
N MET A 16 -2.45 8.28 -5.71
CA MET A 16 -1.63 7.25 -6.37
C MET A 16 -0.77 7.92 -7.44
N SER A 17 0.49 7.50 -7.55
CA SER A 17 1.44 8.01 -8.54
C SER A 17 2.40 6.91 -9.00
N GLY A 18 3.07 7.14 -10.13
CA GLY A 18 4.09 6.23 -10.65
C GLY A 18 3.57 4.83 -10.96
N VAL A 19 2.31 4.75 -11.42
CA VAL A 19 1.69 3.48 -11.82
C VAL A 19 2.41 2.95 -13.04
N LYS A 20 2.92 1.72 -12.95
CA LYS A 20 3.29 0.92 -14.12
C LYS A 20 2.57 -0.41 -14.05
N LEU A 21 1.98 -0.79 -15.17
CA LEU A 21 1.32 -2.08 -15.36
C LEU A 21 2.36 -3.16 -15.68
N PRO A 22 2.05 -4.45 -15.45
CA PRO A 22 3.01 -5.54 -15.68
C PRO A 22 3.65 -5.53 -17.07
N HIS A 23 2.87 -5.28 -18.13
CA HIS A 23 3.38 -5.25 -19.50
C HIS A 23 4.33 -4.09 -19.80
N GLU A 24 4.32 -3.03 -18.99
CA GLU A 24 5.24 -1.88 -19.12
C GLU A 24 6.57 -2.11 -18.38
N ILE A 25 6.69 -3.23 -17.67
CA ILE A 25 7.86 -3.59 -16.88
C ILE A 25 8.74 -4.54 -17.71
N HIS A 26 9.98 -4.10 -17.95
CA HIS A 26 10.97 -4.91 -18.63
C HIS A 26 11.31 -6.18 -17.83
N ASN A 27 11.43 -7.32 -18.51
CA ASN A 27 11.71 -8.63 -17.92
C ASN A 27 10.75 -9.03 -16.78
N HIS A 28 9.48 -8.64 -16.86
CA HIS A 28 8.48 -9.10 -15.90
C HIS A 28 8.22 -10.61 -16.06
N ALA A 29 8.02 -11.32 -14.94
CA ALA A 29 7.61 -12.71 -14.96
C ALA A 29 6.09 -12.84 -15.03
N THR A 30 5.62 -13.98 -15.53
CA THR A 30 4.18 -14.31 -15.52
C THR A 30 3.72 -14.67 -14.12
N ARG A 31 2.67 -14.00 -13.65
CA ARG A 31 2.02 -14.28 -12.37
C ARG A 31 1.32 -15.65 -12.40
N THR A 32 1.49 -16.45 -11.36
CA THR A 32 0.76 -17.72 -11.16
C THR A 32 -0.45 -17.51 -10.24
N SER A 33 -1.36 -18.49 -10.17
CA SER A 33 -2.57 -18.44 -9.34
C SER A 33 -2.31 -18.51 -7.83
N HIS A 34 -1.08 -18.76 -7.41
CA HIS A 34 -0.72 -18.86 -5.99
C HIS A 34 -0.88 -17.53 -5.24
N ASN A 35 -1.31 -17.63 -3.99
CA ASN A 35 -1.41 -16.51 -3.07
C ASN A 35 -0.01 -16.02 -2.67
N PRO A 36 0.28 -14.72 -2.79
CA PRO A 36 1.58 -14.18 -2.42
C PRO A 36 1.74 -14.11 -0.89
N GLU A 37 2.99 -14.24 -0.43
CA GLU A 37 3.40 -13.82 0.90
C GLU A 37 3.34 -12.29 1.00
N LEU A 38 3.09 -11.75 2.19
CA LEU A 38 2.90 -10.30 2.38
C LEU A 38 3.95 -9.71 3.31
N ILE A 39 4.70 -8.73 2.81
CA ILE A 39 5.70 -8.00 3.59
C ILE A 39 5.23 -6.55 3.80
N LEU A 40 5.18 -6.11 5.05
CA LEU A 40 4.84 -4.74 5.43
C LEU A 40 6.00 -4.12 6.21
N THR A 41 6.73 -3.21 5.57
CA THR A 41 7.94 -2.61 6.15
C THR A 41 7.68 -1.17 6.59
N ASN A 42 8.14 -0.85 7.81
CA ASN A 42 8.17 0.51 8.38
C ASN A 42 6.80 1.18 8.64
N PHE A 43 5.79 0.38 9.03
CA PHE A 43 4.49 0.85 9.50
C PHE A 43 4.43 0.94 11.04
N LYS A 44 5.32 1.74 11.63
CA LYS A 44 5.52 1.76 13.11
C LYS A 44 4.59 2.73 13.84
N THR A 45 4.16 3.81 13.20
CA THR A 45 3.31 4.84 13.80
C THR A 45 1.88 4.33 14.04
N PRO A 46 1.07 4.94 14.93
CA PRO A 46 -0.32 4.53 15.15
C PRO A 46 -1.15 4.52 13.86
N ILE A 47 -1.03 5.58 13.04
CA ILE A 47 -1.64 5.65 11.72
C ILE A 47 -1.09 4.53 10.82
N GLY A 48 0.23 4.33 10.82
CA GLY A 48 0.86 3.26 10.05
C GLY A 48 0.34 1.87 10.41
N LYS A 49 0.10 1.58 11.69
CA LYS A 49 -0.48 0.31 12.15
C LYS A 49 -1.91 0.12 11.61
N ILE A 50 -2.74 1.16 11.63
CA ILE A 50 -4.09 1.14 11.04
C ILE A 50 -4.00 0.82 9.54
N LEU A 51 -3.17 1.56 8.80
CA LEU A 51 -2.97 1.33 7.37
C LEU A 51 -2.45 -0.08 7.09
N ALA A 52 -1.50 -0.59 7.87
CA ALA A 52 -0.98 -1.93 7.71
C ALA A 52 -2.06 -3.00 7.89
N THR A 53 -3.00 -2.81 8.83
CA THR A 53 -4.14 -3.71 9.00
C THR A 53 -5.10 -3.63 7.82
N MET A 54 -5.41 -2.42 7.32
CA MET A 54 -6.26 -2.26 6.13
C MET A 54 -5.61 -2.90 4.89
N LEU A 55 -4.31 -2.67 4.68
CA LEU A 55 -3.56 -3.23 3.55
C LEU A 55 -3.40 -4.75 3.66
N ARG A 56 -3.23 -5.32 4.86
CA ARG A 56 -3.29 -6.78 5.06
C ARG A 56 -4.61 -7.38 4.63
N GLY A 57 -5.72 -6.69 4.90
CA GLY A 57 -7.06 -7.15 4.53
C GLY A 57 -7.30 -7.29 3.02
N LEU A 58 -6.43 -6.71 2.18
CA LEU A 58 -6.48 -6.86 0.73
C LEU A 58 -5.96 -8.21 0.23
N PHE A 59 -5.27 -8.97 1.09
CA PHE A 59 -4.62 -10.22 0.71
C PHE A 59 -5.23 -11.41 1.44
N PRO A 60 -5.26 -12.59 0.79
CA PRO A 60 -5.72 -13.81 1.43
C PRO A 60 -4.82 -14.17 2.62
N LYS A 61 -5.42 -14.69 3.70
CA LYS A 61 -4.68 -15.12 4.91
C LYS A 61 -3.84 -16.37 4.68
N ASN A 62 -4.23 -17.22 3.72
CA ASN A 62 -3.53 -18.44 3.36
C ASN A 62 -2.46 -18.14 2.29
N GLU A 63 -1.28 -17.71 2.75
CA GLU A 63 -0.11 -17.54 1.90
C GLU A 63 0.37 -18.87 1.32
N ASN A 64 0.90 -18.86 0.09
CA ASN A 64 1.41 -20.06 -0.56
C ASN A 64 2.89 -19.88 -0.94
N LYS A 65 3.76 -20.47 -0.11
CA LYS A 65 5.22 -20.44 -0.29
C LYS A 65 5.70 -21.21 -1.53
N PHE A 66 4.94 -22.20 -2.00
CA PHE A 66 5.27 -22.93 -3.23
C PHE A 66 5.22 -22.03 -4.46
N GLY A 67 4.32 -21.04 -4.46
CA GLY A 67 4.22 -20.08 -5.56
C GLY A 67 5.41 -19.12 -5.68
N ARG A 68 6.21 -19.00 -4.61
CA ARG A 68 7.35 -18.07 -4.49
C ARG A 68 6.99 -16.64 -4.90
N GLN A 69 5.78 -16.21 -4.58
CA GLN A 69 5.32 -14.86 -4.85
C GLN A 69 5.31 -14.06 -3.56
N VAL A 70 5.68 -12.79 -3.65
CA VAL A 70 5.64 -11.87 -2.53
C VAL A 70 5.07 -10.53 -2.97
N ALA A 71 4.16 -9.99 -2.19
CA ALA A 71 3.65 -8.63 -2.30
C ALA A 71 4.27 -7.80 -1.17
N THR A 72 4.88 -6.67 -1.52
CA THR A 72 5.57 -5.82 -0.56
C THR A 72 4.91 -4.44 -0.51
N TRP A 73 4.66 -4.00 0.71
CA TRP A 73 4.27 -2.64 1.05
C TRP A 73 5.37 -2.05 1.89
N GLN A 74 6.04 -1.02 1.38
CA GLN A 74 7.13 -0.37 2.10
C GLN A 74 6.79 1.10 2.33
N ASN A 75 6.75 1.51 3.59
CA ASN A 75 6.54 2.90 3.97
C ASN A 75 7.89 3.64 4.11
N GLN A 76 8.14 4.63 3.27
CA GLN A 76 9.35 5.45 3.29
C GLN A 76 9.00 6.93 3.14
N LYS A 77 9.30 7.74 4.16
CA LYS A 77 9.01 9.18 4.20
C LYS A 77 7.54 9.51 3.85
N ASP A 78 6.59 8.76 4.41
CA ASP A 78 5.14 8.86 4.17
C ASP A 78 4.67 8.48 2.76
N PHE A 79 5.55 7.91 1.94
CA PHE A 79 5.21 7.25 0.68
C PHE A 79 5.18 5.74 0.89
N ILE A 80 4.06 5.14 0.52
CA ILE A 80 3.85 3.69 0.56
C ILE A 80 4.11 3.15 -0.84
N PHE A 81 5.22 2.44 -1.00
CA PHE A 81 5.57 1.78 -2.25
C PHE A 81 4.97 0.38 -2.26
N PHE A 82 4.23 0.07 -3.33
CA PHE A 82 3.73 -1.27 -3.59
C PHE A 82 4.51 -1.94 -4.70
N ARG A 83 4.97 -3.17 -4.47
CA ARG A 83 5.60 -4.00 -5.49
C ARG A 83 5.18 -5.45 -5.32
N GLN A 84 5.17 -6.22 -6.40
CA GLN A 84 4.93 -7.66 -6.36
C GLN A 84 6.04 -8.36 -7.13
N TYR A 85 6.66 -9.34 -6.47
CA TYR A 85 7.80 -10.09 -6.99
C TYR A 85 7.51 -11.59 -7.01
N ARG A 86 8.16 -12.29 -7.93
CA ARG A 86 8.51 -13.70 -7.76
C ARG A 86 9.96 -13.76 -7.29
N TYR A 87 10.24 -14.64 -6.35
CA TYR A 87 11.61 -14.86 -5.87
C TYR A 87 12.13 -16.25 -6.23
N MET A 88 13.43 -16.35 -6.46
CA MET A 88 14.13 -17.62 -6.62
C MET A 88 15.42 -17.58 -5.81
N PHE A 89 15.71 -18.68 -5.11
CA PHE A 89 16.94 -18.79 -4.33
C PHE A 89 18.01 -19.46 -5.18
N GLU A 90 19.05 -18.71 -5.53
CA GLU A 90 20.30 -19.27 -6.07
C GLU A 90 21.20 -19.63 -4.89
N GLY A 91 20.88 -20.74 -4.21
CA GLY A 91 21.57 -21.19 -2.99
C GLY A 91 20.90 -20.76 -1.69
N LYS A 92 21.66 -20.71 -0.58
CA LYS A 92 21.10 -20.49 0.76
C LYS A 92 21.01 -19.02 1.19
N GLU A 93 21.75 -18.11 0.55
CA GLU A 93 22.00 -16.78 1.11
C GLU A 93 21.34 -15.63 0.34
N LYS A 94 21.07 -15.81 -0.96
CA LYS A 94 20.55 -14.73 -1.81
C LYS A 94 19.32 -15.20 -2.58
N ALA A 95 18.32 -14.31 -2.60
CA ALA A 95 17.14 -14.46 -3.41
C ALA A 95 17.19 -13.45 -4.56
N GLU A 96 17.05 -13.93 -5.79
CA GLU A 96 16.78 -13.10 -6.94
C GLU A 96 15.30 -12.75 -7.00
N LEU A 97 14.98 -11.51 -7.37
CA LEU A 97 13.63 -11.00 -7.43
C LEU A 97 13.29 -10.57 -8.86
N GLN A 98 12.13 -10.99 -9.33
CA GLN A 98 11.58 -10.59 -10.63
C GLN A 98 10.20 -9.96 -10.43
N GLU A 99 9.96 -8.77 -11.00
CA GLU A 99 8.65 -8.09 -10.90
C GLU A 99 7.58 -8.90 -11.66
N ILE A 100 6.40 -9.08 -11.06
CA ILE A 100 5.27 -9.84 -11.66
C ILE A 100 3.94 -9.10 -11.65
N GLY A 101 3.87 -7.98 -10.95
CA GLY A 101 2.63 -7.23 -10.73
C GLY A 101 2.81 -5.74 -10.97
N PRO A 102 1.72 -4.98 -10.88
CA PRO A 102 1.80 -3.54 -11.03
C PRO A 102 2.68 -2.94 -9.94
N LYS A 103 3.33 -1.84 -10.26
CA LYS A 103 4.04 -1.02 -9.29
C LYS A 103 3.42 0.36 -9.23
N PHE A 104 3.24 0.86 -8.02
CA PHE A 104 2.74 2.21 -7.80
C PHE A 104 3.20 2.70 -6.42
N THR A 105 3.03 3.99 -6.21
CA THR A 105 3.28 4.64 -4.94
C THR A 105 1.99 5.29 -4.46
N LEU A 106 1.69 5.12 -3.18
CA LEU A 106 0.56 5.75 -2.50
C LEU A 106 1.07 6.79 -1.53
N LYS A 107 0.36 7.92 -1.45
CA LYS A 107 0.53 8.91 -0.39
C LYS A 107 -0.82 9.13 0.28
N LEU A 108 -0.89 8.90 1.59
CA LEU A 108 -2.13 9.11 2.36
C LEU A 108 -2.56 10.58 2.23
N GLN A 109 -3.82 10.79 1.89
CA GLN A 109 -4.44 12.11 1.81
C GLN A 109 -5.39 12.34 2.97
N LYS A 110 -6.24 11.35 3.28
CA LYS A 110 -7.20 11.42 4.38
C LYS A 110 -7.39 10.05 5.01
N LEU A 111 -7.60 10.01 6.31
CA LEU A 111 -8.00 8.84 7.08
C LEU A 111 -9.23 9.23 7.91
N ILE A 112 -10.30 8.47 7.74
CA ILE A 112 -11.62 8.72 8.32
C ILE A 112 -12.00 7.53 9.19
N ASP A 113 -12.63 7.81 10.33
CA ASP A 113 -13.26 6.84 11.22
C ASP A 113 -14.66 6.50 10.68
N GLY A 114 -14.80 5.33 10.07
CA GLY A 114 -16.05 4.86 9.44
C GLY A 114 -16.06 4.84 7.91
N LEU A 115 -17.25 4.57 7.37
CA LEU A 115 -17.50 4.45 5.94
C LEU A 115 -17.43 5.81 5.23
N TYR A 116 -17.11 5.79 3.93
CA TYR A 116 -17.02 6.99 3.12
C TYR A 116 -18.33 7.79 3.02
N SER A 117 -19.48 7.10 3.12
CA SER A 117 -20.82 7.66 2.88
C SER A 117 -21.49 8.26 4.12
N THR A 118 -20.83 8.27 5.28
CA THR A 118 -21.46 8.74 6.52
C THR A 118 -21.66 10.25 6.50
N ASP A 119 -22.84 10.72 6.91
CA ASP A 119 -23.10 12.15 7.16
C ASP A 119 -22.19 12.61 8.32
N ASN A 120 -21.28 13.55 8.04
CA ASN A 120 -20.23 14.03 8.95
C ASN A 120 -19.19 12.94 9.34
N PRO A 121 -18.30 12.54 8.41
CA PRO A 121 -17.25 11.58 8.70
C PRO A 121 -16.25 12.16 9.72
N LYS A 122 -16.00 11.43 10.81
CA LYS A 122 -14.99 11.83 11.81
C LYS A 122 -13.59 11.66 11.21
N LEU A 123 -12.94 12.79 10.96
CA LEU A 123 -11.59 12.82 10.38
C LEU A 123 -10.54 12.43 11.43
N ILE A 124 -9.83 11.33 11.21
CA ILE A 124 -8.70 10.91 12.05
C ILE A 124 -7.45 11.70 11.66
N TRP A 125 -7.20 11.82 10.35
CA TRP A 125 -6.02 12.49 9.84
C TRP A 125 -6.23 13.01 8.42
N SER A 126 -5.62 14.14 8.09
CA SER A 126 -5.55 14.65 6.72
C SER A 126 -4.20 15.26 6.40
N TYR A 127 -3.74 15.06 5.17
CA TYR A 127 -2.62 15.79 4.61
C TYR A 127 -2.99 17.27 4.44
N LYS A 128 -2.17 18.17 4.98
CA LYS A 128 -2.28 19.61 4.75
C LYS A 128 -1.18 20.02 3.76
N ASP A 129 -1.56 20.64 2.65
CA ASP A 129 -0.58 21.17 1.70
C ASP A 129 0.10 22.42 2.30
N LYS A 130 1.39 22.61 2.04
CA LYS A 130 2.15 23.76 2.58
C LYS A 130 1.64 25.10 2.03
N LYS A 131 0.91 25.11 0.92
CA LYS A 131 0.31 26.32 0.33
C LYS A 131 -0.74 27.00 1.25
N ASP A 132 -1.31 26.29 2.22
CA ASP A 132 -2.26 26.87 3.18
C ASP A 132 -1.59 27.76 4.24
N ASN A 133 -0.27 27.66 4.43
CA ASN A 133 0.44 28.46 5.43
C ASN A 133 0.75 29.91 4.97
N PHE A 134 0.65 30.22 3.68
CA PHE A 134 0.90 31.58 3.18
C PHE A 134 -0.30 32.51 3.32
N LYS A 135 -1.53 31.99 3.50
CA LYS A 135 -2.74 32.81 3.66
C LYS A 135 -2.98 33.32 5.08
N ARG A 136 -2.10 33.00 6.03
CA ARG A 136 -2.25 33.40 7.45
C ARG A 136 -1.32 34.52 7.89
N CYS A 137 -0.49 35.05 6.99
CA CYS A 137 0.44 36.15 7.27
C CYS A 137 0.01 37.51 6.69
N GLU A 138 -1.21 37.63 6.17
CA GLU A 138 -1.77 38.90 5.64
C GLU A 138 -3.07 39.31 6.35
N LEU A 139 -3.06 39.31 7.69
CA LEU A 139 -4.07 39.99 8.51
C LEU A 139 -3.39 40.67 9.70
#